data_AF-A0A6A6I3Y2-F1
#
_entry.id   AF-A0A6A6I3Y2-F1
#
_cell.length_a   1.000
_cell.length_b   1.000
_cell.length_c   1.000
_cell.angle_alpha   90.00
_cell.angle_beta   90.00
_cell.angle_gamma   90.00
#
_symmetry.space_group_name_H-M   'P 1'
#
loop_
_entity.id
_entity.type
_entity.pdbx_description
1 polymer ?
#
loop_
_entity_poly.entity_id
_entity_poly.type
_entity_poly.pdbx_seq_one_letter_code
_entity_poly.pdbx_strand_id
1 'polypeptide(L)'
;MESDGILRYPPGFRWANILASGISGLILLDEASQTVVKYSLDWAKDNIDVERRIYERFKEHGGHKNIVRYLGPYDIGIRLEYIRIFDFKGYIRTNKVDYEQKIQWAEQIISALCFVHARGVVHGNLNLFNILLDENLNAKVADFAGSSLDRSPLLVVVTESYRRPGDTCCIKADIFAFGSTVYNIVTGQSPYHDLSDCEIDRRFERGEFPETDSLGPLGKIISKCWRDEYPDATSIHKEIKGM
;
A
#
# COMPACT_ATOMS: atom_id res chain seq x y z
N MET A 1 -5.35 -21.74 -31.78
CA MET A 1 -6.32 -22.48 -30.96
C MET A 1 -6.94 -21.46 -30.03
N GLU A 2 -8.15 -21.04 -30.35
CA GLU A 2 -8.90 -20.01 -29.64
C GLU A 2 -9.13 -20.46 -28.20
N SER A 3 -8.65 -19.67 -27.24
CA SER A 3 -8.97 -19.85 -25.84
C SER A 3 -10.41 -19.39 -25.62
N ASP A 4 -11.32 -20.32 -25.39
CA ASP A 4 -12.65 -20.02 -24.87
C ASP A 4 -12.50 -19.09 -23.65
N GLY A 5 -12.99 -17.85 -23.78
CA GLY A 5 -12.85 -16.75 -22.81
C GLY A 5 -13.63 -16.96 -21.51
N ILE A 6 -13.75 -18.20 -21.03
CA ILE A 6 -14.38 -18.54 -19.76
C ILE A 6 -13.34 -18.31 -18.66
N LEU A 7 -13.52 -17.23 -17.91
CA LEU A 7 -12.78 -16.96 -16.68
C LEU A 7 -12.90 -18.17 -15.74
N ARG A 8 -11.78 -18.87 -15.50
CA ARG A 8 -11.74 -20.03 -14.61
C ARG A 8 -11.49 -19.56 -13.18
N TYR A 9 -12.42 -19.93 -12.29
CA TYR A 9 -12.29 -19.70 -10.86
C TYR A 9 -11.54 -20.86 -10.19
N PRO A 10 -10.82 -20.62 -9.07
CA PRO A 10 -10.31 -21.70 -8.25
C PRO A 10 -11.46 -22.60 -7.75
N PRO A 11 -11.20 -23.90 -7.48
CA PRO A 11 -12.22 -24.82 -6.99
C PRO A 11 -12.95 -24.28 -5.76
N GLY A 12 -14.29 -24.27 -5.81
CA GLY A 12 -15.14 -23.78 -4.72
C GLY A 12 -15.47 -22.28 -4.75
N PHE A 13 -14.93 -21.52 -5.71
CA PHE A 13 -15.23 -20.09 -5.88
C PHE A 13 -16.11 -19.82 -7.11
N ARG A 14 -16.87 -18.73 -7.04
CA ARG A 14 -17.70 -18.21 -8.13
C ARG A 14 -17.66 -16.68 -8.15
N TRP A 15 -18.30 -16.07 -9.15
CA TRP A 15 -18.36 -14.62 -9.32
C TRP A 15 -18.83 -13.87 -8.07
N ALA A 16 -19.76 -14.44 -7.29
CA ALA A 16 -20.29 -13.85 -6.06
C ALA A 16 -19.23 -13.68 -4.94
N ASN A 17 -18.09 -14.36 -5.06
CA ASN A 17 -16.98 -14.25 -4.11
C ASN A 17 -15.99 -13.13 -4.49
N ILE A 18 -16.10 -12.51 -5.66
CA ILE A 18 -15.16 -11.46 -6.09
C ILE A 18 -15.36 -10.22 -5.23
N LEU A 19 -14.30 -9.83 -4.51
CA LEU A 19 -14.22 -8.53 -3.84
C LEU A 19 -13.66 -7.46 -4.78
N ALA A 20 -12.65 -7.81 -5.57
CA ALA A 20 -11.98 -6.90 -6.51
C ALA A 20 -11.21 -7.68 -7.58
N SER A 21 -10.77 -6.96 -8.61
CA SER A 21 -9.78 -7.42 -9.59
C SER A 21 -8.68 -6.36 -9.74
N GLY A 22 -7.45 -6.79 -10.00
CA GLY A 22 -6.31 -5.90 -10.12
C GLY A 22 -5.14 -6.54 -10.85
N ILE A 23 -3.98 -5.89 -10.81
CA ILE A 23 -2.76 -6.29 -11.55
C ILE A 23 -2.25 -7.71 -11.21
N SER A 24 -2.62 -8.24 -10.05
CA SER A 24 -2.23 -9.58 -9.61
C SER A 24 -3.29 -10.65 -9.89
N GLY A 25 -4.40 -10.29 -10.55
CA GLY A 25 -5.53 -11.18 -10.83
C GLY A 25 -6.79 -10.87 -10.00
N LEU A 26 -7.47 -11.90 -9.50
CA LEU A 26 -8.74 -11.78 -8.77
C LEU A 26 -8.52 -11.80 -7.27
N ILE A 27 -9.32 -11.02 -6.53
CA ILE A 27 -9.39 -11.04 -5.07
C ILE A 27 -10.73 -11.66 -4.68
N LEU A 28 -10.68 -12.82 -4.03
CA LEU A 28 -11.85 -13.65 -3.73
C LEU A 28 -12.02 -13.81 -2.22
N LEU A 29 -13.23 -13.59 -1.69
CA LEU A 29 -13.59 -13.89 -0.31
C LEU A 29 -13.93 -15.38 -0.16
N ASP A 30 -13.19 -16.06 0.71
CA ASP A 30 -13.54 -17.38 1.23
C ASP A 30 -14.36 -17.20 2.51
N GLU A 31 -15.68 -17.25 2.38
CA GLU A 31 -16.61 -17.03 3.49
C GLU A 31 -16.50 -18.09 4.59
N ALA A 32 -16.16 -19.33 4.23
CA ALA A 32 -16.09 -20.44 5.18
C ALA A 32 -14.93 -20.28 6.16
N SER A 33 -13.79 -19.78 5.68
CA SER A 33 -12.60 -19.53 6.48
C SER A 33 -12.44 -18.08 6.92
N GLN A 34 -13.26 -17.16 6.41
CA GLN A 34 -13.09 -15.71 6.57
C GLN A 34 -11.68 -15.26 6.17
N THR A 35 -11.25 -15.67 4.97
CA THR A 35 -9.95 -15.32 4.39
C THR A 35 -10.09 -14.81 2.96
N VAL A 36 -9.02 -14.22 2.42
CA VAL A 36 -8.97 -13.74 1.05
C VAL A 36 -8.00 -14.57 0.24
N VAL A 37 -8.40 -14.94 -0.97
CA VAL A 37 -7.53 -15.56 -1.97
C VAL A 37 -7.23 -14.54 -3.06
N LYS A 38 -5.95 -14.21 -3.26
CA LYS A 38 -5.50 -13.52 -4.48
C LYS A 38 -5.13 -14.60 -5.49
N TYR A 39 -5.97 -14.76 -6.50
CA TYR A 39 -5.86 -15.79 -7.52
C TYR A 39 -5.21 -15.22 -8.78
N SER A 40 -4.08 -15.80 -9.19
CA SER A 40 -3.34 -15.35 -10.37
C SER A 40 -4.07 -15.69 -11.65
N LEU A 41 -4.09 -14.74 -12.58
CA LEU A 41 -4.43 -14.99 -13.98
C LEU A 41 -3.14 -15.16 -14.78
N ASP A 42 -3.24 -15.64 -16.03
CA ASP A 42 -2.06 -16.00 -16.83
C ASP A 42 -1.07 -14.85 -17.04
N TRP A 43 -1.56 -13.62 -17.14
CA TRP A 43 -0.76 -12.42 -17.33
C TRP A 43 -0.16 -11.84 -16.03
N ALA A 44 -0.54 -12.37 -14.87
CA ALA A 44 -0.19 -11.85 -13.55
C ALA A 44 0.79 -12.75 -12.77
N LYS A 45 1.37 -13.77 -13.42
CA LYS A 45 2.22 -14.78 -12.77
C LYS A 45 3.44 -14.17 -12.07
N ASP A 46 4.12 -13.23 -12.73
CA ASP A 46 5.29 -12.58 -12.13
C ASP A 46 4.92 -11.76 -10.89
N ASN A 47 3.78 -11.05 -10.94
CA ASN A 47 3.25 -10.27 -9.82
C ASN A 47 2.92 -11.16 -8.61
N ILE A 48 2.23 -12.29 -8.82
CA ILE A 48 1.87 -13.17 -7.71
C ILE A 48 3.10 -13.87 -7.13
N ASP A 49 4.08 -14.23 -7.97
CA ASP A 49 5.31 -14.88 -7.54
C ASP A 49 6.19 -13.95 -6.70
N VAL A 50 6.32 -12.68 -7.10
CA VAL A 50 7.06 -11.70 -6.30
C VAL A 50 6.34 -11.45 -4.96
N GLU A 51 5.02 -11.30 -4.98
CA GLU A 51 4.22 -11.07 -3.78
C GLU A 51 4.33 -12.25 -2.80
N ARG A 52 4.23 -13.48 -3.31
CA ARG A 52 4.40 -14.70 -2.52
C ARG A 52 5.77 -14.74 -1.85
N ARG A 53 6.85 -14.52 -2.60
CA ARG A 53 8.24 -14.54 -2.08
C ARG A 53 8.45 -13.47 -1.01
N ILE A 54 7.87 -12.29 -1.19
CA ILE A 54 7.91 -11.20 -0.21
C ILE A 54 7.23 -11.63 1.09
N TYR A 55 6.01 -12.16 1.01
CA TYR A 55 5.28 -12.61 2.20
C TYR A 55 5.92 -13.81 2.90
N GLU A 56 6.46 -14.77 2.14
CA GLU A 56 7.25 -15.88 2.67
C GLU A 56 8.45 -15.33 3.47
N ARG A 57 9.21 -14.38 2.90
CA ARG A 57 10.31 -13.71 3.59
C ARG A 57 9.84 -12.97 4.85
N PHE A 58 8.72 -12.24 4.80
CA PHE A 58 8.19 -11.56 5.97
C PHE A 58 7.83 -12.55 7.08
N LYS A 59 7.21 -13.68 6.74
CA LYS A 59 6.83 -14.74 7.67
C LYS A 59 8.05 -15.40 8.32
N GLU A 60 9.10 -15.68 7.55
CA GLU A 60 10.38 -16.21 8.06
C GLU A 60 11.03 -15.29 9.10
N HIS A 61 10.76 -13.99 9.00
CA HIS A 61 11.26 -13.00 9.95
C HIS A 61 10.20 -12.53 10.96
N GLY A 62 9.24 -13.40 11.29
CA GLY A 62 8.24 -13.21 12.35
C GLY A 62 6.98 -12.42 11.96
N GLY A 63 6.93 -11.86 10.75
CA GLY A 63 5.83 -11.01 10.30
C GLY A 63 5.77 -9.64 11.00
N HIS A 64 4.76 -8.85 10.63
CA HIS A 64 4.51 -7.53 11.24
C HIS A 64 3.02 -7.29 11.42
N LYS A 65 2.60 -6.78 12.59
CA LYS A 65 1.17 -6.61 12.93
C LYS A 65 0.42 -5.64 11.99
N ASN A 66 1.14 -4.65 11.45
CA ASN A 66 0.62 -3.64 10.52
C ASN A 66 0.86 -3.99 9.04
N ILE A 67 1.08 -5.27 8.74
CA ILE A 67 1.08 -5.82 7.38
C ILE A 67 -0.01 -6.89 7.33
N VAL A 68 -0.75 -6.98 6.21
CA VAL A 68 -1.76 -8.03 6.01
C VAL A 68 -1.10 -9.40 6.16
N ARG A 69 -1.68 -10.25 7.01
CA ARG A 69 -1.10 -11.55 7.34
C ARG A 69 -1.22 -12.55 6.19
N TYR A 70 -0.09 -13.14 5.84
CA TYR A 70 0.01 -14.23 4.88
C TYR A 70 -0.31 -15.59 5.52
N LEU A 71 -1.22 -16.34 4.91
CA LEU A 71 -1.67 -17.64 5.38
C LEU A 71 -1.02 -18.80 4.61
N GLY A 72 -0.45 -18.53 3.44
CA GLY A 72 0.29 -19.53 2.65
C GLY A 72 -0.05 -19.47 1.16
N PRO A 73 0.59 -20.33 0.36
CA PRO A 73 0.22 -20.53 -1.03
C PRO A 73 -1.18 -21.13 -1.12
N TYR A 74 -1.90 -20.81 -2.18
CA TYR A 74 -3.21 -21.39 -2.46
C TYR A 74 -3.39 -21.54 -3.97
N ASP A 75 -3.34 -22.79 -4.44
CA ASP A 75 -3.35 -23.11 -5.87
C ASP A 75 -2.26 -22.30 -6.62
N ILE A 76 -2.60 -21.59 -7.70
CA ILE A 76 -1.70 -20.68 -8.43
C ILE A 76 -1.61 -19.27 -7.83
N GLY A 77 -2.03 -19.09 -6.59
CA GLY A 77 -2.06 -17.79 -5.91
C GLY A 77 -1.66 -17.85 -4.45
N ILE A 78 -2.15 -16.89 -3.68
CA ILE A 78 -1.87 -16.77 -2.25
C ILE A 78 -3.14 -16.59 -1.44
N ARG A 79 -3.08 -17.01 -0.17
CA ARG A 79 -4.13 -16.79 0.81
C ARG A 79 -3.66 -15.80 1.88
N LEU A 80 -4.50 -14.81 2.16
CA LEU A 80 -4.29 -13.73 3.11
C LEU A 80 -5.42 -13.70 4.13
N GLU A 81 -5.19 -13.07 5.28
CA GLU A 81 -6.29 -12.76 6.19
C GLU A 81 -7.29 -11.81 5.53
N TYR A 82 -8.57 -11.96 5.87
CA TYR A 82 -9.60 -11.03 5.45
C TYR A 82 -9.64 -9.82 6.38
N ILE A 83 -9.56 -8.63 5.80
CA ILE A 83 -9.74 -7.36 6.52
C ILE A 83 -11.09 -6.77 6.13
N ARG A 84 -11.99 -6.62 7.11
CA ARG A 84 -13.38 -6.24 6.88
C ARG A 84 -13.53 -4.83 6.30
N ILE A 85 -12.73 -3.87 6.80
CA ILE A 85 -12.75 -2.50 6.29
C ILE A 85 -11.63 -2.37 5.27
N PHE A 86 -11.95 -2.75 4.03
CA PHE A 86 -11.01 -2.69 2.92
C PHE A 86 -10.96 -1.31 2.25
N ASP A 87 -11.99 -0.46 2.41
CA ASP A 87 -12.04 0.89 1.85
C ASP A 87 -11.73 1.97 2.91
N PHE A 88 -10.44 2.20 3.14
CA PHE A 88 -9.96 3.26 4.02
C PHE A 88 -10.49 4.63 3.58
N LYS A 89 -10.41 4.94 2.28
CA LYS A 89 -10.84 6.24 1.74
C LYS A 89 -12.33 6.48 2.00
N GLY A 90 -13.18 5.48 1.78
CA GLY A 90 -14.60 5.50 2.11
C GLY A 90 -14.84 5.69 3.60
N TYR A 91 -14.06 5.02 4.45
CA TYR A 91 -14.13 5.19 5.90
C TYR A 91 -13.88 6.64 6.34
N ILE A 92 -12.78 7.27 5.89
CA ILE A 92 -12.48 8.69 6.22
C ILE A 92 -13.59 9.61 5.75
N ARG A 93 -14.13 9.39 4.55
CA ARG A 93 -15.17 10.26 3.96
C ARG A 93 -16.49 10.21 4.73
N THR A 94 -16.81 9.07 5.32
CA THR A 94 -18.12 8.82 5.95
C THR A 94 -18.11 8.96 7.46
N ASN A 95 -16.93 8.94 8.10
CA ASN A 95 -16.79 8.99 9.54
C ASN A 95 -16.02 10.23 9.98
N LYS A 96 -16.39 10.79 11.14
CA LYS A 96 -15.59 11.82 11.80
C LYS A 96 -14.41 11.14 12.50
N VAL A 97 -13.22 11.27 11.92
CA VAL A 97 -11.98 10.74 12.49
C VAL A 97 -11.26 11.85 13.25
N ASP A 98 -10.91 11.59 14.50
CA ASP A 98 -10.08 12.50 15.29
C ASP A 98 -8.63 12.53 14.77
N TYR A 99 -7.87 13.52 15.24
CA TYR A 99 -6.50 13.70 14.75
C TYR A 99 -5.53 12.68 15.37
N GLU A 100 -5.81 12.19 16.59
CA GLU A 100 -5.02 11.18 17.30
C GLU A 100 -5.01 9.85 16.53
N GLN A 101 -6.16 9.43 16.02
CA GLN A 101 -6.31 8.26 15.18
C GLN A 101 -5.55 8.40 13.86
N LYS A 102 -5.49 9.61 13.29
CA LYS A 102 -4.68 9.88 12.08
C LYS A 102 -3.17 9.76 12.37
N ILE A 103 -2.71 10.24 13.53
CA ILE A 103 -1.33 10.04 14.00
C ILE A 103 -1.06 8.54 14.20
N GLN A 104 -1.97 7.81 14.83
CA GLN A 104 -1.86 6.37 15.03
C GLN A 104 -1.74 5.62 13.70
N TRP A 105 -2.56 5.96 12.69
CA TRP A 105 -2.43 5.36 11.36
C TRP A 105 -1.08 5.67 10.71
N ALA A 106 -0.61 6.91 10.79
CA ALA A 106 0.71 7.28 10.27
C ALA A 106 1.84 6.48 10.95
N GLU A 107 1.78 6.31 12.27
CA GLU A 107 2.74 5.49 13.05
C GLU A 107 2.73 4.03 12.60
N GLN A 108 1.54 3.46 12.43
CA GLN A 108 1.36 2.06 12.05
C GLN A 108 1.87 1.77 10.64
N ILE A 109 1.59 2.67 9.69
CA ILE A 109 2.06 2.56 8.30
C ILE A 109 3.59 2.69 8.24
N ILE A 110 4.18 3.68 8.91
CA ILE A 110 5.64 3.84 8.87
C ILE A 110 6.38 2.71 9.60
N SER A 111 5.78 2.18 10.67
CA SER A 111 6.28 1.00 11.37
C SER A 111 6.35 -0.22 10.45
N ALA A 112 5.29 -0.43 9.65
CA ALA A 112 5.30 -1.45 8.60
C ALA A 112 6.39 -1.20 7.55
N LEU A 113 6.58 0.03 7.07
CA LEU A 113 7.64 0.35 6.10
C LEU A 113 9.05 0.12 6.66
N CYS A 114 9.29 0.42 7.94
CA CYS A 114 10.56 0.09 8.59
C CYS A 114 10.87 -1.40 8.47
N PHE A 115 9.87 -2.25 8.72
CA PHE A 115 9.98 -3.69 8.56
C PHE A 115 10.22 -4.07 7.09
N VAL A 116 9.41 -3.55 6.16
CA VAL A 116 9.51 -3.83 4.72
C VAL A 116 10.93 -3.51 4.19
N HIS A 117 11.42 -2.30 4.45
CA HIS A 117 12.74 -1.86 3.97
C HIS A 117 13.89 -2.68 4.57
N ALA A 118 13.78 -3.06 5.85
CA ALA A 118 14.78 -3.91 6.51
C ALA A 118 14.87 -5.34 5.92
N ARG A 119 13.89 -5.78 5.12
CA ARG A 119 13.92 -7.07 4.39
C ARG A 119 14.31 -6.94 2.91
N GLY A 120 14.85 -5.78 2.50
CA GLY A 120 15.27 -5.54 1.12
C GLY A 120 14.09 -5.38 0.16
N VAL A 121 12.93 -4.97 0.66
CA VAL A 121 11.73 -4.73 -0.14
C VAL A 121 11.51 -3.23 -0.28
N VAL A 122 11.18 -2.78 -1.48
CA VAL A 122 10.58 -1.46 -1.75
C VAL A 122 9.14 -1.72 -2.16
N HIS A 123 8.17 -1.12 -1.46
CA HIS A 123 6.76 -1.34 -1.75
C HIS A 123 6.39 -0.82 -3.14
N GLY A 124 6.83 0.40 -3.47
CA GLY A 124 6.71 1.00 -4.80
C GLY A 124 5.28 1.39 -5.22
N ASN A 125 4.26 1.14 -4.39
CA ASN A 125 2.88 1.55 -4.66
C ASN A 125 2.12 1.83 -3.36
N LEU A 126 2.78 2.51 -2.42
CA LEU A 126 2.14 2.89 -1.17
C LEU A 126 1.16 4.04 -1.41
N ASN A 127 -0.13 3.77 -1.18
CA ASN A 127 -1.20 4.75 -1.27
C ASN A 127 -2.38 4.29 -0.39
N LEU A 128 -3.40 5.14 -0.25
CA LEU A 128 -4.53 4.84 0.64
C LEU A 128 -5.40 3.65 0.19
N PHE A 129 -5.33 3.22 -1.07
CA PHE A 129 -6.02 2.01 -1.56
C PHE A 129 -5.32 0.73 -1.10
N ASN A 130 -4.03 0.80 -0.80
CA ASN A 130 -3.21 -0.32 -0.33
C ASN A 130 -3.03 -0.31 1.20
N ILE A 131 -3.79 0.53 1.92
CA ILE A 131 -3.90 0.48 3.38
C ILE A 131 -5.30 0.02 3.74
N LEU A 132 -5.41 -1.04 4.52
CA LEU A 132 -6.68 -1.58 5.02
C LEU A 132 -6.84 -1.26 6.52
N LEU A 133 -8.06 -1.25 7.02
CA LEU A 133 -8.37 -1.05 8.43
C LEU A 133 -8.96 -2.33 9.02
N ASP A 134 -8.37 -2.84 10.10
CA ASP A 134 -8.98 -3.95 10.85
C ASP A 134 -10.19 -3.50 11.68
N GLU A 135 -10.85 -4.43 12.34
CA GLU A 135 -12.03 -4.17 13.19
C GLU A 135 -11.77 -3.21 14.36
N ASN A 136 -10.49 -3.04 14.74
CA ASN A 136 -10.06 -2.12 15.79
C ASN A 136 -9.49 -0.82 15.20
N LEU A 137 -9.73 -0.57 13.91
CA LEU A 137 -9.22 0.59 13.16
C LEU A 137 -7.70 0.67 13.13
N ASN A 138 -6.98 -0.45 13.20
CA ASN A 138 -5.55 -0.45 12.93
C ASN A 138 -5.27 -0.51 11.43
N ALA A 139 -4.35 0.34 10.98
CA ALA A 139 -3.86 0.35 9.62
C ALA A 139 -2.97 -0.88 9.36
N LYS A 140 -3.21 -1.52 8.22
CA LYS A 140 -2.38 -2.60 7.67
C LYS A 140 -2.00 -2.32 6.23
N VAL A 141 -0.71 -2.35 5.96
CA VAL A 141 -0.16 -2.27 4.60
C VAL A 141 -0.43 -3.58 3.87
N ALA A 142 -0.92 -3.47 2.64
CA ALA A 142 -1.30 -4.57 1.77
C ALA A 142 -0.67 -4.43 0.38
N ASP A 143 -0.89 -5.44 -0.46
CA ASP A 143 -0.54 -5.48 -1.88
C ASP A 143 0.94 -5.27 -2.24
N PHE A 144 1.70 -6.36 -2.24
CA PHE A 144 3.12 -6.36 -2.63
C PHE A 144 3.35 -6.86 -4.07
N ALA A 145 2.28 -7.04 -4.85
CA ALA A 145 2.34 -7.55 -6.23
C ALA A 145 3.18 -6.70 -7.19
N GLY A 146 3.30 -5.41 -6.93
CA GLY A 146 4.12 -4.47 -7.70
C GLY A 146 5.52 -4.21 -7.14
N SER A 147 5.86 -4.80 -6.00
CA SER A 147 7.02 -4.42 -5.20
C SER A 147 8.34 -4.89 -5.79
N SER A 148 9.41 -4.22 -5.38
CA SER A 148 10.79 -4.67 -5.62
C SER A 148 11.25 -5.58 -4.49
N LEU A 149 11.88 -6.70 -4.85
CA LEU A 149 12.56 -7.60 -3.92
C LEU A 149 14.03 -7.66 -4.30
N ASP A 150 14.94 -7.29 -3.40
CA ASP A 150 16.39 -7.31 -3.61
C ASP A 150 16.82 -6.55 -4.89
N ARG A 151 16.22 -5.37 -5.12
CA ARG A 151 16.47 -4.50 -6.28
C ARG A 151 15.95 -5.04 -7.62
N SER A 152 15.00 -5.98 -7.61
CA SER A 152 14.23 -6.28 -8.82
C SER A 152 13.48 -5.03 -9.31
N PRO A 153 13.16 -4.91 -10.60
CA PRO A 153 12.28 -3.84 -11.07
C PRO A 153 10.92 -3.87 -10.38
N LEU A 154 10.26 -2.71 -10.28
CA LEU A 154 8.85 -2.63 -9.92
C LEU A 154 8.00 -3.25 -11.02
N LEU A 155 6.94 -3.96 -10.65
CA LEU A 155 5.96 -4.56 -11.56
C LEU A 155 4.67 -3.73 -11.64
N VAL A 156 4.76 -2.45 -11.30
CA VAL A 156 3.64 -1.51 -11.21
C VAL A 156 4.08 -0.11 -11.62
N VAL A 157 3.13 0.65 -12.16
CA VAL A 157 3.30 2.08 -12.40
C VAL A 157 2.81 2.83 -11.16
N VAL A 158 3.71 3.59 -10.52
CA VAL A 158 3.41 4.39 -9.34
C VAL A 158 2.45 5.52 -9.73
N THR A 159 1.35 5.72 -9.00
CA THR A 159 0.45 6.85 -9.23
C THR A 159 1.14 8.20 -8.99
N GLU A 160 0.89 9.18 -9.85
CA GLU A 160 1.57 10.47 -9.95
C GLU A 160 1.57 11.25 -8.63
N SER A 161 0.43 11.36 -7.94
CA SER A 161 0.35 12.02 -6.62
C SER A 161 1.25 11.39 -5.53
N TYR A 162 1.80 10.20 -5.77
CA TYR A 162 2.65 9.43 -4.87
C TYR A 162 4.06 9.20 -5.43
N ARG A 163 4.31 9.63 -6.68
CA ARG A 163 5.55 9.36 -7.40
C ARG A 163 6.59 10.42 -7.06
N ARG A 164 7.66 10.00 -6.40
CA ARG A 164 8.86 10.83 -6.22
C ARG A 164 9.51 11.09 -7.59
N PRO A 165 9.91 12.33 -7.91
CA PRO A 165 10.71 12.61 -9.10
C PRO A 165 12.04 11.84 -9.11
N GLY A 166 12.45 11.37 -10.29
CA GLY A 166 13.69 10.61 -10.46
C GLY A 166 13.53 9.11 -10.21
N ASP A 167 14.40 8.53 -9.38
CA ASP A 167 14.38 7.08 -9.10
C ASP A 167 13.16 6.69 -8.25
N THR A 168 12.28 5.90 -8.83
CA THR A 168 11.03 5.40 -8.24
C THR A 168 11.20 4.06 -7.54
N CYS A 169 12.30 3.34 -7.75
CA CYS A 169 12.54 2.00 -7.21
C CYS A 169 13.53 2.05 -6.03
N CYS A 170 13.26 2.93 -5.06
CA CYS A 170 14.12 3.11 -3.89
C CYS A 170 13.33 3.41 -2.61
N ILE A 171 13.97 3.24 -1.44
CA ILE A 171 13.34 3.52 -0.14
C ILE A 171 12.86 4.97 0.00
N LYS A 172 13.52 5.91 -0.70
CA LYS A 172 13.13 7.33 -0.72
C LYS A 172 11.83 7.55 -1.47
N ALA A 173 11.57 6.76 -2.51
CA ALA A 173 10.29 6.79 -3.22
C ALA A 173 9.13 6.33 -2.31
N ASP A 174 9.34 5.28 -1.51
CA ASP A 174 8.36 4.85 -0.50
C ASP A 174 8.13 5.92 0.58
N ILE A 175 9.18 6.62 1.02
CA ILE A 175 9.07 7.73 1.99
C ILE A 175 8.25 8.90 1.41
N PHE A 176 8.50 9.25 0.15
CA PHE A 176 7.71 10.27 -0.54
C PHE A 176 6.23 9.85 -0.64
N ALA A 177 5.97 8.62 -1.07
CA ALA A 177 4.64 8.04 -1.15
C ALA A 177 3.95 7.96 0.23
N PHE A 178 4.71 7.73 1.30
CA PHE A 178 4.22 7.82 2.68
C PHE A 178 3.75 9.24 3.01
N GLY A 179 4.53 10.27 2.68
CA GLY A 179 4.12 11.68 2.82
C GLY A 179 2.80 11.96 2.11
N SER A 180 2.67 11.51 0.84
CA SER A 180 1.43 11.63 0.07
C SER A 180 0.25 10.86 0.67
N THR A 181 0.51 9.67 1.24
CA THR A 181 -0.51 8.86 1.92
C THR A 181 -1.00 9.54 3.19
N VAL A 182 -0.10 10.08 4.01
CA VAL A 182 -0.46 10.82 5.23
C VAL A 182 -1.20 12.12 4.88
N TYR A 183 -0.79 12.83 3.82
CA TYR A 183 -1.55 13.96 3.31
C TYR A 183 -2.98 13.55 2.94
N ASN A 184 -3.16 12.41 2.26
CA ASN A 184 -4.49 11.90 1.92
C ASN A 184 -5.30 11.55 3.18
N ILE A 185 -4.69 10.97 4.21
CA ILE A 185 -5.35 10.68 5.49
C ILE A 185 -5.85 11.97 6.16
N VAL A 186 -5.02 13.02 6.16
CA VAL A 186 -5.35 14.26 6.87
C VAL A 186 -6.43 15.05 6.12
N THR A 187 -6.31 15.20 4.81
CA THR A 187 -7.15 16.08 3.99
C THR A 187 -8.35 15.37 3.35
N GLY A 188 -8.31 14.03 3.28
CA GLY A 188 -9.29 13.23 2.52
C GLY A 188 -9.03 13.18 1.01
N GLN A 189 -8.05 13.93 0.48
CA GLN A 189 -7.71 13.97 -0.94
C GLN A 189 -6.22 13.71 -1.17
N SER A 190 -5.87 13.09 -2.30
CA SER A 190 -4.46 12.97 -2.69
C SER A 190 -3.86 14.34 -2.99
N PRO A 191 -2.52 14.49 -2.90
CA PRO A 191 -1.84 15.69 -3.35
C PRO A 191 -2.24 16.05 -4.78
N TYR A 192 -2.67 17.30 -4.99
CA TYR A 192 -3.08 17.82 -6.30
C TYR A 192 -4.16 16.98 -7.02
N HIS A 193 -5.10 16.39 -6.28
CA HIS A 193 -6.16 15.51 -6.82
C HIS A 193 -7.01 16.07 -7.97
N ASP A 194 -7.01 17.40 -8.15
CA ASP A 194 -7.77 18.17 -9.12
C ASP A 194 -6.94 18.57 -10.36
N LEU A 195 -5.65 18.25 -10.37
CA LEU A 195 -4.74 18.53 -11.49
C LEU A 195 -4.55 17.28 -12.37
N SER A 196 -4.04 17.49 -13.59
CA SER A 196 -3.64 16.39 -14.46
C SER A 196 -2.32 15.78 -14.02
N ASP A 197 -2.15 14.48 -14.29
CA ASP A 197 -0.93 13.71 -14.05
C ASP A 197 0.36 14.44 -14.48
N CYS A 198 0.35 15.01 -15.70
CA CYS A 198 1.48 15.78 -16.24
C CYS A 198 1.78 17.06 -15.44
N GLU A 199 0.75 17.75 -14.93
CA GLU A 199 0.96 18.93 -14.09
C GLU A 199 1.45 18.56 -12.68
N ILE A 200 0.98 17.43 -12.13
CA ILE A 200 1.46 16.90 -10.86
C ILE A 200 2.96 16.60 -10.94
N ASP A 201 3.37 15.83 -11.96
CA ASP A 201 4.78 15.51 -12.20
C ASP A 201 5.62 16.79 -12.34
N ARG A 202 5.17 17.76 -13.15
CA ARG A 202 5.88 19.04 -13.36
C ARG A 202 6.08 19.82 -12.06
N ARG A 203 5.09 19.82 -11.17
CA ARG A 203 5.17 20.52 -9.87
C ARG A 203 6.16 19.82 -8.93
N PHE A 204 6.07 18.51 -8.81
CA PHE A 204 6.99 17.74 -7.97
C PHE A 204 8.43 17.85 -8.47
N GLU A 205 8.67 17.83 -9.78
CA GLU A 205 10.01 18.07 -10.37
C GLU A 205 10.59 19.45 -10.01
N ARG A 206 9.73 20.46 -9.82
CA ARG A 206 10.13 21.82 -9.38
C ARG A 206 10.26 21.95 -7.87
N GLY A 207 9.95 20.91 -7.11
CA GLY A 207 9.88 20.97 -5.64
C GLY A 207 8.70 21.80 -5.14
N GLU A 208 7.66 21.96 -5.97
CA GLU A 208 6.40 22.61 -5.61
C GLU A 208 5.46 21.56 -5.00
N PHE A 209 5.12 21.72 -3.72
CA PHE A 209 4.29 20.79 -2.97
C PHE A 209 3.05 21.49 -2.39
N PRO A 210 1.97 20.74 -2.07
CA PRO A 210 0.84 21.29 -1.33
C PRO A 210 1.26 21.90 0.00
N GLU A 211 0.50 22.91 0.46
CA GLU A 211 0.73 23.53 1.76
C GLU A 211 0.37 22.57 2.90
N THR A 212 1.22 22.50 3.92
CA THR A 212 1.08 21.56 5.03
C THR A 212 0.97 22.23 6.40
N ASP A 213 1.13 23.54 6.50
CA ASP A 213 1.29 24.25 7.78
C ASP A 213 0.02 24.19 8.65
N SER A 214 -1.15 24.15 8.00
CA SER A 214 -2.45 24.02 8.66
C SER A 214 -2.83 22.57 8.99
N LEU A 215 -2.00 21.58 8.62
CA LEU A 215 -2.32 20.17 8.74
C LEU A 215 -1.94 19.57 10.10
N GLY A 216 -1.57 20.39 11.09
CA GLY A 216 -1.17 19.95 12.44
C GLY A 216 0.21 19.28 12.48
N PRO A 217 0.53 18.50 13.54
CA PRO A 217 1.83 17.86 13.72
C PRO A 217 2.32 17.02 12.53
N LEU A 218 1.42 16.32 11.85
CA LEU A 218 1.74 15.51 10.66
C LEU A 218 2.13 16.36 9.44
N GLY A 219 1.73 17.63 9.38
CA GLY A 219 2.07 18.55 8.29
C GLY A 219 3.59 18.67 8.10
N LYS A 220 4.33 18.79 9.21
CA LYS A 220 5.80 18.83 9.19
C LYS A 220 6.40 17.53 8.65
N ILE A 221 5.86 16.38 9.06
CA ILE A 221 6.32 15.07 8.58
C ILE A 221 6.11 14.94 7.07
N ILE A 222 4.92 15.31 6.58
CA ILE A 222 4.57 15.27 5.16
C ILE A 222 5.57 16.11 4.34
N SER A 223 5.79 17.37 4.73
CA SER A 223 6.70 18.28 4.03
C SER A 223 8.13 17.74 3.98
N LYS A 224 8.64 17.22 5.11
CA LYS A 224 9.97 16.61 5.19
C LYS A 224 10.11 15.35 4.33
N CYS A 225 9.04 14.55 4.18
CA CYS A 225 9.03 13.39 3.29
C CYS A 225 9.19 13.81 1.83
N TRP A 226 8.46 14.83 1.38
CA TRP A 226 8.53 15.33 0.00
C TRP A 226 9.85 16.04 -0.33
N ARG A 227 10.52 16.62 0.67
CA ARG A 227 11.81 17.32 0.55
C ARG A 227 13.03 16.40 0.74
N ASP A 228 12.83 15.08 0.81
CA ASP A 228 13.88 14.08 1.03
C ASP A 228 14.71 14.25 2.33
N GLU A 229 14.14 14.93 3.33
CA GLU A 229 14.86 15.27 4.59
C GLU A 229 15.03 14.08 5.54
N TYR A 230 14.30 12.98 5.33
CA TYR A 230 14.45 11.76 6.11
C TYR A 230 15.38 10.76 5.45
N PRO A 231 16.44 10.27 6.11
CA PRO A 231 17.34 9.28 5.53
C PRO A 231 16.65 7.92 5.31
N ASP A 232 15.74 7.54 6.20
CA ASP A 232 15.06 6.24 6.23
C ASP A 232 13.71 6.33 6.96
N ALA A 233 12.91 5.25 6.86
CA ALA A 233 11.62 5.13 7.55
C ALA A 233 11.76 5.12 9.09
N THR A 234 12.88 4.65 9.63
CA THR A 234 13.12 4.56 11.07
C THR A 234 13.19 5.95 11.71
N SER A 235 13.77 6.91 11.00
CA SER A 235 13.87 8.31 11.45
C SER A 235 12.49 8.96 11.56
N ILE A 236 11.59 8.65 10.63
CA ILE A 236 10.20 9.11 10.65
C ILE A 236 9.44 8.46 11.81
N HIS A 237 9.58 7.13 11.98
CA HIS A 237 8.92 6.40 13.06
C HIS A 237 9.28 6.94 14.45
N LYS A 238 10.54 7.29 14.67
CA LYS A 238 11.00 7.93 15.91
C LYS A 238 10.37 9.30 16.13
N GLU A 239 10.25 10.13 15.08
CA GLU A 239 9.65 11.46 15.19
C GLU A 239 8.15 11.39 15.50
N ILE A 240 7.41 10.49 14.82
CA ILE A 240 5.97 10.30 15.09
C ILE A 240 5.72 9.76 16.50
N LYS A 241 6.54 8.82 17.00
CA LYS A 241 6.42 8.30 18.37
C LYS A 241 6.70 9.34 19.46
N GLY A 242 7.37 10.44 19.13
CA GLY A 242 7.66 11.53 20.05
C GLY A 242 6.58 12.61 20.08
N MET A 243 5.51 12.47 19.29
CA MET A 243 4.38 13.42 19.24
C MET A 243 3.41 13.24 20.40
#